data_AF-A0A373Q3T5-F1
#
_entry.id   AF-A0A373Q3T5-F1
#
_cell.length_a   1.000
_cell.length_b   1.000
_cell.length_c   1.000
_cell.angle_alpha   90.00
_cell.angle_beta   90.00
_cell.angle_gamma   90.00
#
_symmetry.space_group_name_H-M   'P 1'
#
loop_
_entity.id
_entity.type
_entity.pdbx_description
1 polymer ?
#
loop_
_entity_poly.entity_id
_entity_poly.type
_entity_poly.pdbx_seq_one_letter_code
_entity_poly.pdbx_strand_id
1 'polypeptide(L)' 'NDVQFYFPEPHQPWQRGTNENTNGLLREYFPKKQDLTEIKPSLIRDKTLILNQRPRKCLNWKSPFEVYFDISLHLT' A
#
# COMPACT_ATOMS: atom_id res chain seq x y z
N ASN A 1 0.33 -4.04 -25.33
CA ASN A 1 -0.05 -5.08 -24.33
C ASN A 1 1.17 -5.91 -23.89
N ASP A 2 2.36 -5.31 -23.79
CA ASP A 2 3.57 -6.02 -23.31
C ASP A 2 3.94 -5.49 -21.93
N VAL A 3 3.39 -6.12 -20.90
CA VAL A 3 3.79 -5.88 -19.50
C VAL A 3 4.67 -7.05 -19.08
N GLN A 4 5.86 -6.77 -18.56
CA GLN A 4 6.76 -7.78 -18.02
C GLN A 4 6.24 -8.27 -16.67
N PHE A 5 6.20 -9.59 -16.49
CA PHE A 5 5.79 -10.22 -15.24
C PHE A 5 7.01 -10.82 -14.53
N TYR A 6 7.02 -10.69 -13.21
CA TYR A 6 8.08 -11.20 -12.36
C TYR A 6 7.44 -12.04 -11.24
N PHE A 7 8.02 -13.21 -10.98
CA PHE A 7 7.60 -14.10 -9.91
C PHE A 7 8.74 -14.25 -8.90
N PRO A 8 8.43 -14.33 -7.60
CA PRO A 8 9.44 -14.69 -6.62
C PRO A 8 9.85 -16.15 -6.79
N GLU A 9 11.09 -16.45 -6.42
CA GLU A 9 11.58 -17.81 -6.33
C GLU A 9 10.79 -18.63 -5.29
N PRO A 10 10.64 -19.96 -5.51
CA PRO A 10 9.98 -20.83 -4.55
C PRO A 10 10.59 -20.70 -3.15
N HIS A 11 9.72 -20.66 -2.12
CA HIS A 11 10.10 -20.53 -0.72
C HIS A 11 10.87 -19.25 -0.34
N GLN A 12 10.80 -18.18 -1.15
CA GLN A 12 11.44 -16.90 -0.87
C GLN A 12 10.43 -15.76 -0.61
N PRO A 13 9.64 -15.81 0.49
CA PRO A 13 8.61 -14.79 0.78
C PRO A 13 9.20 -13.38 0.94
N TRP A 14 10.45 -13.25 1.39
CA TRP A 14 11.12 -11.96 1.57
C TRP A 14 11.25 -11.13 0.29
N GLN A 15 11.24 -11.77 -0.89
CA GLN A 15 11.22 -11.07 -2.18
C GLN A 15 9.92 -10.25 -2.40
N ARG A 16 8.88 -10.49 -1.59
CA ARG A 16 7.62 -9.75 -1.58
C ARG A 16 7.41 -8.97 -0.28
N GLY A 17 8.46 -8.70 0.48
CA GLY A 17 8.36 -8.07 1.80
C GLY A 17 7.55 -6.77 1.82
N THR A 18 7.71 -5.91 0.81
CA THR A 18 6.93 -4.67 0.67
C THR A 18 5.44 -4.94 0.50
N ASN A 19 5.07 -5.94 -0.31
CA ASN A 19 3.67 -6.31 -0.55
C ASN A 19 3.06 -6.90 0.72
N GLU A 20 3.81 -7.75 1.42
CA GLU A 20 3.36 -8.37 2.68
C GLU A 20 3.15 -7.34 3.79
N ASN A 21 4.08 -6.38 3.94
CA ASN A 21 3.93 -5.27 4.86
C ASN A 21 2.71 -4.38 4.52
N THR A 22 2.54 -4.04 3.24
CA THR A 22 1.40 -3.22 2.78
C THR A 22 0.07 -3.93 3.00
N ASN A 23 0.02 -5.24 2.73
CA ASN A 23 -1.16 -6.06 3.02
C ASN A 23 -1.46 -6.09 4.52
N GLY A 24 -0.44 -6.17 5.38
CA GLY A 24 -0.61 -6.08 6.84
C GLY A 24 -1.30 -4.78 7.27
N LEU A 25 -0.88 -3.64 6.73
CA LEU A 25 -1.49 -2.35 7.01
C LEU A 25 -2.95 -2.26 6.52
N LEU A 26 -3.26 -2.82 5.35
CA LEU A 26 -4.64 -2.89 4.88
C LEU A 26 -5.52 -3.75 5.80
N ARG A 27 -4.96 -4.78 6.44
CA ARG A 27 -5.70 -5.63 7.39
C ARG A 27 -6.05 -4.93 8.70
N GLU A 28 -5.43 -3.80 9.04
CA GLU A 28 -5.87 -2.94 10.14
C GLU A 28 -7.28 -2.36 9.87
N TYR A 29 -7.63 -2.15 8.60
CA TYR A 29 -8.93 -1.62 8.19
C TYR A 29 -9.90 -2.68 7.67
N PHE A 30 -9.37 -3.74 7.06
CA PHE A 30 -10.15 -4.82 6.44
C PHE A 30 -9.72 -6.18 7.03
N PRO A 31 -10.25 -6.56 8.21
CA PRO A 31 -9.90 -7.79 8.90
C PRO A 31 -9.95 -9.04 8.01
N LYS A 32 -9.19 -10.08 8.40
CA LYS A 32 -9.26 -11.38 7.73
C LYS A 32 -10.68 -11.93 7.79
N LYS A 33 -11.12 -12.59 6.71
CA LYS A 33 -12.46 -13.19 6.51
C LYS A 33 -13.60 -12.20 6.27
N GLN A 34 -13.35 -10.89 6.20
CA GLN A 34 -14.32 -9.96 5.66
C GLN A 34 -14.31 -10.03 4.12
N ASP A 35 -15.48 -10.15 3.52
CA ASP A 35 -15.62 -10.04 2.07
C ASP A 35 -15.48 -8.57 1.66
N LEU A 36 -14.53 -8.28 0.77
CA LEU A 36 -14.30 -6.94 0.26
C LEU A 36 -15.40 -6.51 -0.73
N THR A 37 -16.15 -7.44 -1.32
CA THR A 37 -17.24 -7.13 -2.26
C THR A 37 -18.44 -6.50 -1.57
N GLU A 38 -18.64 -6.80 -0.29
CA GLU A 38 -19.69 -6.20 0.55
C GLU A 38 -19.31 -4.79 1.03
N ILE A 39 -18.05 -4.39 0.86
CA ILE A 39 -17.55 -3.09 1.29
C ILE A 39 -17.78 -2.05 0.19
N LYS A 40 -18.32 -0.90 0.59
CA LYS A 40 -18.47 0.24 -0.32
C LYS A 40 -17.11 0.61 -0.93
N PRO A 41 -17.02 0.71 -2.27
CA PRO A 41 -15.77 1.10 -2.94
C PRO A 41 -15.20 2.44 -2.44
N SER A 42 -16.05 3.37 -2.01
CA SER A 42 -15.63 4.63 -1.40
C SER A 42 -14.81 4.41 -0.13
N LEU A 43 -15.22 3.48 0.74
CA LEU A 43 -14.49 3.19 1.98
C LEU A 43 -13.10 2.61 1.67
N ILE A 44 -13.00 1.72 0.67
CA ILE A 44 -11.71 1.18 0.22
C ILE A 44 -10.80 2.31 -0.28
N ARG A 45 -11.36 3.23 -1.08
CA ARG A 45 -10.64 4.41 -1.57
C ARG A 45 -10.18 5.32 -0.42
N ASP A 46 -11.02 5.55 0.57
CA ASP A 46 -10.68 6.40 1.71
C ASP A 46 -9.54 5.79 2.54
N LYS A 47 -9.59 4.48 2.82
CA LYS A 47 -8.53 3.82 3.59
C LYS A 47 -7.22 3.71 2.81
N THR A 48 -7.28 3.46 1.51
CA THR A 48 -6.07 3.47 0.66
C THR A 48 -5.46 4.86 0.56
N LEU A 49 -6.27 5.92 0.49
CA LEU A 49 -5.79 7.30 0.51
C LEU A 49 -5.05 7.62 1.82
N ILE A 50 -5.62 7.25 2.96
CA ILE A 50 -4.97 7.41 4.28
C ILE A 50 -3.60 6.71 4.28
N LEU A 51 -3.52 5.47 3.78
CA LEU A 51 -2.25 4.74 3.75
C LEU A 51 -1.20 5.35 2.81
N ASN A 52 -1.65 5.94 1.69
CA ASN A 52 -0.79 6.62 0.72
C ASN A 52 -0.32 7.99 1.21
N GLN A 53 -1.11 8.67 2.04
CA GLN A 53 -0.75 9.95 2.65
C GLN A 53 -0.01 9.78 3.98
N ARG A 54 0.04 8.57 4.55
CA ARG A 54 0.74 8.30 5.81
C ARG A 54 2.26 8.37 5.63
N PRO A 55 2.97 9.25 6.35
CA PRO A 55 4.44 9.30 6.39
C PRO A 55 5.09 7.95 6.68
N ARG A 56 6.19 7.62 5.98
CA ARG A 56 6.95 6.38 6.17
C ARG A 56 8.39 6.69 6.53
N LYS A 57 8.89 6.06 7.61
CA LYS A 57 10.29 6.19 8.04
C LYS A 57 11.28 5.80 6.94
N CYS A 58 10.97 4.78 6.13
CA CYS A 58 11.82 4.37 4.99
C CYS A 58 11.87 5.38 3.84
N LEU A 59 10.98 6.38 3.82
CA LEU A 59 10.93 7.47 2.85
C LEU A 59 11.35 8.79 3.48
N ASN A 60 12.23 8.76 4.49
CA ASN A 60 12.64 9.95 5.24
C ASN A 60 11.44 10.73 5.82
N TRP A 61 10.41 10.01 6.28
CA TRP A 61 9.17 10.58 6.79
C TRP A 61 8.32 11.33 5.77
N LYS A 62 8.57 11.16 4.47
CA LYS A 62 7.61 11.52 3.42
C LYS A 62 6.56 10.41 3.28
N SER A 63 5.40 10.78 2.76
CA SER A 63 4.34 9.84 2.39
C SER A 63 4.61 9.21 1.01
N PRO A 64 4.09 7.99 0.74
CA PRO A 64 4.15 7.39 -0.58
C PRO A 64 3.58 8.30 -1.68
N PHE A 65 2.51 9.05 -1.37
CA PHE A 65 1.91 10.00 -2.30
C PHE A 65 2.89 11.11 -2.68
N GLU A 66 3.57 11.71 -1.70
CA GLU A 66 4.55 12.78 -1.96
C GLU A 66 5.71 12.29 -2.83
N VAL A 67 6.23 11.09 -2.55
CA VAL A 67 7.33 10.51 -3.33
C VAL A 67 6.90 10.12 -4.74
N TYR A 68 5.68 9.60 -4.91
CA TYR A 68 5.19 9.16 -6.22
C TYR A 68 4.88 10.32 -7.16
N PHE A 69 4.28 11.40 -6.64
CA PHE A 69 3.92 12.57 -7.44
C PHE A 69 4.97 13.67 -7.46
N ASP A 70 6.04 13.53 -6.68
CA ASP A 70 7.06 14.58 -6.45
C ASP A 70 6.45 15.91 -5.98
N ILE A 71 5.44 15.81 -5.10
CA ILE A 71 4.73 16.95 -4.50
C ILE A 71 4.95 16.90 -3.00
N SER A 72 5.13 18.05 -2.34
CA SER A 72 5.11 18.12 -0.88
C SER A 72 3.69 18.41 -0.40
N LEU A 73 3.16 17.55 0.47
CA LEU A 73 1.83 17.72 1.09
C LEU A 73 1.93 18.51 2.41
N HIS A 74 3.12 18.54 3.00
CA HIS A 74 3.42 19.32 4.18
C HIS A 74 4.12 20.63 3.76
N LEU A 75 3.85 21.70 4.49
CA LEU A 75 4.60 22.95 4.33
C LEU A 75 6.00 22.75 4.94
N THR A 76 6.92 22.13 4.20
CA THR A 76 8.37 22.21 4.45
C THR A 76 8.99 23.36 3.69
#